data_AF-A0A1V2J8N9-F1
#
_entry.id   AF-A0A1V2J8N9-F1
#
_cell.length_a   1.000
_cell.length_b   1.000
_cell.length_c   1.000
_cell.angle_alpha   90.00
_cell.angle_beta   90.00
_cell.angle_gamma   90.00
#
_symmetry.space_group_name_H-M   'P 1'
#
loop_
_entity.id
_entity.type
_entity.pdbx_description
1 polymer ?
#
loop_
_entity_poly.entity_id
_entity_poly.type
_entity_poly.pdbx_seq_one_letter_code
_entity_poly.pdbx_strand_id
1 'polypeptide(L)'
;MKRLFCLAAIAAAVVGHSVSAQAAGLELGVGSTSDSTMTYRLGLTSDWDKSWWQSDTGRLTGYWSGAYTYWDGDKRASASSLSFSPVFVYEFAGESVKPYIEAGIGVAVFSRTKLEDNNIGQAFQFEDRLGFGLRFAGGHEVGIRATHYSNAGISSNNDGVESYSLHYTLPL
;
A
#
# COMPACT_ATOMS: atom_id res chain seq x y z
N MET A 1 -5.78 32.39 4.33
CA MET A 1 -4.32 32.45 4.54
C MET A 1 -3.71 31.25 5.29
N LYS A 2 -4.45 30.50 6.13
CA LYS A 2 -3.90 29.31 6.84
C LYS A 2 -3.82 28.01 6.01
N ARG A 3 -4.48 27.92 4.85
CA ARG A 3 -4.50 26.71 3.99
C ARG A 3 -3.28 26.58 3.07
N LEU A 4 -2.58 27.67 2.78
CA LEU A 4 -1.39 27.68 1.91
C LEU A 4 -0.12 27.18 2.63
N PHE A 5 -0.07 27.31 3.97
CA PHE A 5 1.06 26.83 4.76
C PHE A 5 1.14 25.30 4.87
N CYS A 6 0.01 24.59 4.85
CA CYS A 6 -0.01 23.12 4.91
C CYS A 6 0.47 22.48 3.58
N LEU A 7 0.19 23.11 2.43
CA LEU A 7 0.66 22.62 1.13
C LEU A 7 2.16 22.88 0.93
N ALA A 8 2.68 24.01 1.45
CA ALA A 8 4.11 24.30 1.42
C ALA A 8 4.93 23.37 2.32
N ALA A 9 4.38 22.92 3.46
CA ALA A 9 5.05 21.97 4.35
C ALA A 9 5.15 20.55 3.75
N ILE A 10 4.13 20.12 2.99
CA ILE A 10 4.17 18.83 2.27
C ILE A 10 5.14 18.93 1.08
N ALA A 11 5.16 20.05 0.36
CA ALA A 11 6.13 20.27 -0.72
C ALA A 11 7.58 20.32 -0.20
N ALA A 12 7.83 20.98 0.95
CA ALA A 12 9.16 21.08 1.54
C ALA A 12 9.68 19.75 2.12
N ALA A 13 8.79 18.87 2.58
CA ALA A 13 9.17 17.51 3.01
C ALA A 13 9.57 16.61 1.82
N VAL A 14 9.08 16.88 0.61
CA VAL A 14 9.43 16.13 -0.61
C VAL A 14 10.73 16.62 -1.24
N VAL A 15 11.11 17.89 -1.08
CA VAL A 15 12.32 18.47 -1.70
C VAL A 15 13.62 18.18 -0.91
N GLY A 16 13.51 17.77 0.35
CA GLY A 16 14.65 17.64 1.25
C GLY A 16 15.35 16.27 1.29
N HIS A 17 14.92 15.28 0.53
CA HIS A 17 15.57 13.97 0.51
C HIS A 17 16.12 13.69 -0.89
N SER A 18 17.44 13.68 -0.99
CA SER A 18 18.16 13.00 -2.07
C SER A 18 17.92 11.50 -1.94
N VAL A 19 16.69 11.05 -2.19
CA VAL A 19 16.41 9.64 -2.41
C VAL A 19 17.14 9.34 -3.71
N SER A 20 18.19 8.51 -3.65
CA SER A 20 18.79 7.98 -4.87
C SER A 20 17.64 7.39 -5.70
N ALA A 21 17.37 7.99 -6.86
CA ALA A 21 16.21 7.67 -7.70
C ALA A 21 16.09 6.15 -7.98
N GLN A 22 17.21 5.44 -7.96
CA GLN A 22 17.33 4.01 -8.23
C GLN A 22 16.58 3.03 -7.29
N ALA A 23 15.93 3.49 -6.23
CA ALA A 23 15.21 2.62 -5.29
C ALA A 23 13.73 2.98 -5.11
N ALA A 24 13.20 3.96 -5.85
CA ALA A 24 11.82 4.41 -5.72
C ALA A 24 10.91 3.78 -6.79
N GLY A 25 9.64 3.58 -6.45
CA GLY A 25 8.63 3.11 -7.39
C GLY A 25 7.30 3.84 -7.22
N LEU A 26 6.53 3.92 -8.31
CA LEU A 26 5.14 4.40 -8.31
C LEU A 26 4.20 3.21 -8.52
N GLU A 27 3.29 3.01 -7.58
CA GLU A 27 2.29 1.94 -7.58
C GLU A 27 0.92 2.48 -7.98
N LEU A 28 0.25 1.75 -8.87
CA LEU A 28 -1.15 1.95 -9.23
C LEU A 28 -1.92 0.67 -8.92
N GLY A 29 -3.03 0.77 -8.20
CA GLY A 29 -3.87 -0.36 -7.84
C GLY A 29 -5.35 -0.11 -8.12
N VAL A 30 -6.03 -1.13 -8.65
CA VAL A 30 -7.49 -1.15 -8.78
C VAL A 30 -7.98 -2.44 -8.12
N GLY A 31 -8.97 -2.30 -7.24
CA GLY A 31 -9.49 -3.42 -6.49
C GLY A 31 -10.95 -3.24 -6.11
N SER A 32 -11.44 -4.20 -5.33
CA SER A 32 -12.79 -4.17 -4.79
C SER A 32 -12.81 -4.71 -3.36
N THR A 33 -13.77 -4.24 -2.58
CA THR A 33 -14.09 -4.79 -1.26
C THR A 33 -14.98 -6.03 -1.38
N SER A 34 -15.17 -6.74 -0.28
CA SER A 34 -16.14 -7.84 -0.16
C SER A 34 -17.59 -7.39 -0.45
N ASP A 35 -17.90 -6.11 -0.20
CA ASP A 35 -19.20 -5.48 -0.47
C ASP A 35 -19.31 -4.89 -1.89
N SER A 36 -18.40 -5.25 -2.80
CA SER A 36 -18.36 -4.79 -4.21
C SER A 36 -18.11 -3.28 -4.42
N THR A 37 -17.69 -2.55 -3.38
CA THR A 37 -17.17 -1.18 -3.53
C THR A 37 -15.80 -1.21 -4.22
N MET A 38 -15.62 -0.37 -5.24
CA MET A 38 -14.33 -0.21 -5.93
C MET A 38 -13.32 0.57 -5.09
N THR A 39 -12.06 0.19 -5.18
CA THR A 39 -10.93 0.86 -4.52
C THR A 39 -9.84 1.21 -5.52
N TYR A 40 -9.31 2.42 -5.43
CA TYR A 40 -8.25 2.92 -6.30
C TYR A 40 -7.07 3.39 -5.46
N ARG A 41 -5.90 2.82 -5.69
CA ARG A 41 -4.69 3.06 -4.89
C ARG A 41 -3.60 3.71 -5.73
N LEU A 42 -2.97 4.74 -5.17
CA LEU A 42 -1.77 5.39 -5.68
C LEU A 42 -0.71 5.36 -4.58
N GLY A 43 0.40 4.67 -4.84
CA GLY A 43 1.46 4.44 -3.85
C GLY A 43 2.83 4.89 -4.34
N LEU A 44 3.69 5.25 -3.40
CA LEU A 44 5.13 5.36 -3.59
C LEU A 44 5.80 4.24 -2.79
N THR A 45 6.78 3.60 -3.40
CA THR A 45 7.62 2.58 -2.77
C THR A 45 9.05 3.04 -2.68
N SER A 46 9.77 2.58 -1.65
CA SER A 46 11.20 2.78 -1.50
C SER A 46 11.84 1.48 -1.03
N ASP A 47 12.65 0.86 -1.88
CA ASP A 47 13.36 -0.37 -1.56
C ASP A 47 14.30 -0.17 -0.38
N TRP A 48 14.40 -1.18 0.48
CA TRP A 48 15.30 -1.13 1.65
C TRP A 48 16.78 -1.20 1.28
N ASP A 49 17.10 -1.58 0.03
CA ASP A 49 18.46 -1.88 -0.42
C ASP A 49 19.17 -2.87 0.51
N LYS A 50 18.43 -3.91 0.92
CA LYS A 50 18.89 -5.00 1.77
C LYS A 50 18.41 -6.34 1.23
N SER A 51 19.28 -7.33 1.32
CA SER A 51 18.95 -8.72 1.01
C SER A 51 19.38 -9.61 2.16
N TRP A 52 18.53 -10.57 2.52
CA TRP A 52 18.76 -11.60 3.49
C TRP A 52 18.44 -12.97 2.90
N TRP A 53 19.02 -14.04 3.45
CA TRP A 53 18.77 -15.42 3.03
C TRP A 53 18.90 -15.66 1.51
N GLN A 54 19.85 -14.96 0.87
CA GLN A 54 20.06 -15.09 -0.57
C GLN A 54 20.63 -16.47 -0.89
N SER A 55 20.02 -17.14 -1.86
CA SER A 55 20.37 -18.47 -2.37
C SER A 55 19.97 -18.59 -3.84
N ASP A 56 20.24 -19.74 -4.44
CA ASP A 56 19.79 -20.06 -5.81
C ASP A 56 18.25 -20.11 -5.94
N THR A 57 17.51 -20.24 -4.82
CA THR A 57 16.05 -20.19 -4.82
C THR A 57 15.50 -18.76 -4.87
N GLY A 58 16.19 -17.80 -4.24
CA GLY A 58 15.68 -16.45 -4.06
C GLY A 58 16.32 -15.72 -2.88
N ARG A 59 15.70 -14.60 -2.50
CA ARG A 59 16.15 -13.75 -1.38
C ARG A 59 14.97 -13.13 -0.65
N LEU A 60 15.14 -12.88 0.65
CA LEU A 60 14.28 -12.00 1.42
C LEU A 60 14.78 -10.56 1.27
N THR A 61 13.87 -9.63 1.00
CA THR A 61 14.10 -8.20 0.87
C THR A 61 12.85 -7.47 1.38
N GLY A 62 12.76 -6.16 1.14
CA GLY A 62 11.50 -5.45 1.30
C GLY A 62 11.60 -4.01 0.86
N TYR A 63 10.51 -3.28 1.09
CA TYR A 63 10.36 -1.88 0.76
C TYR A 63 9.44 -1.17 1.75
N TRP A 64 9.58 0.14 1.83
CA TRP A 64 8.60 1.01 2.47
C TRP A 64 7.51 1.38 1.47
N SER A 65 6.24 1.30 1.87
CA SER A 65 5.09 1.69 1.05
C SER A 65 4.38 2.86 1.73
N GLY A 66 4.20 3.97 1.02
CA GLY A 66 3.30 5.05 1.41
C GLY A 66 2.24 5.25 0.33
N ALA A 67 0.95 5.24 0.67
CA ALA A 67 -0.09 5.27 -0.36
C ALA A 67 -1.37 5.99 0.06
N TYR A 68 -2.02 6.55 -0.95
CA TYR A 68 -3.39 7.05 -0.92
C TYR A 68 -4.33 6.01 -1.53
N THR A 69 -5.45 5.72 -0.87
CA THR A 69 -6.51 4.86 -1.43
C THR A 69 -7.84 5.61 -1.41
N TYR A 70 -8.54 5.64 -2.53
CA TYR A 70 -9.93 6.11 -2.64
C TYR A 70 -10.88 4.92 -2.63
N TRP A 71 -11.94 5.03 -1.84
CA TRP A 71 -12.96 4.01 -1.61
C TRP A 71 -14.28 4.55 -2.15
N ASP A 72 -14.74 3.98 -3.26
CA ASP A 72 -15.86 4.52 -4.03
C ASP A 72 -17.20 4.06 -3.43
N GLY A 73 -17.78 4.93 -2.60
CA GLY A 73 -19.00 4.60 -1.88
C GLY A 73 -20.23 4.62 -2.78
N ASP A 74 -21.12 3.66 -2.59
CA ASP A 74 -22.41 3.56 -3.28
C ASP A 74 -23.55 3.92 -2.33
N LYS A 75 -23.73 3.14 -1.24
CA LYS A 75 -24.74 3.41 -0.21
C LYS A 75 -24.32 4.54 0.73
N ARG A 76 -23.02 4.83 0.79
CA ARG A 76 -22.42 5.86 1.64
C ARG A 76 -21.57 6.82 0.82
N ALA A 77 -21.25 7.97 1.43
CA ALA A 77 -20.29 8.89 0.85
C ALA A 77 -18.90 8.25 0.80
N SER A 78 -18.22 8.41 -0.34
CA SER A 78 -16.87 7.92 -0.56
C SER A 78 -15.88 8.37 0.52
N ALA A 79 -14.88 7.53 0.72
CA ALA A 79 -13.83 7.72 1.71
C ALA A 79 -12.45 7.69 1.05
N SER A 80 -11.47 8.15 1.81
CA SER A 80 -10.06 8.11 1.43
C SER A 80 -9.24 7.63 2.61
N SER A 81 -8.16 6.92 2.36
CA SER A 81 -7.16 6.58 3.38
C SER A 81 -5.76 6.96 2.94
N LEU A 82 -4.92 7.29 3.92
CA LEU A 82 -3.47 7.37 3.78
C LEU A 82 -2.88 6.22 4.59
N SER A 83 -1.98 5.45 3.98
CA SER A 83 -1.36 4.26 4.58
C SER A 83 0.16 4.33 4.51
N PHE A 84 0.82 3.70 5.48
CA PHE A 84 2.27 3.51 5.50
C PHE A 84 2.63 2.16 6.10
N SER A 85 3.45 1.38 5.39
CA SER A 85 3.76 0.00 5.76
C SER A 85 5.19 -0.41 5.39
N PRO A 86 5.94 -1.06 6.30
CA PRO A 86 7.03 -1.95 5.91
C PRO A 86 6.45 -3.19 5.22
N VAL A 87 6.99 -3.54 4.05
CA VAL A 87 6.56 -4.71 3.29
C VAL A 87 7.76 -5.61 3.05
N PHE A 88 7.70 -6.82 3.60
CA PHE A 88 8.67 -7.86 3.32
C PHE A 88 8.32 -8.55 2.02
N VAL A 89 9.34 -8.89 1.24
CA VAL A 89 9.20 -9.56 -0.05
C VAL A 89 10.16 -10.74 -0.08
N TYR A 90 9.65 -11.92 -0.40
CA TYR A 90 10.48 -13.02 -0.86
C TYR A 90 10.47 -13.02 -2.39
N GLU A 91 11.59 -12.63 -2.99
CA GLU A 91 11.79 -12.60 -4.44
C GLU A 91 12.47 -13.89 -4.88
N PHE A 92 11.78 -14.67 -5.71
CA PHE A 92 12.32 -15.90 -6.28
C PHE A 92 13.35 -15.57 -7.36
N ALA A 93 14.36 -16.44 -7.49
CA ALA A 93 15.34 -16.33 -8.55
C ALA A 93 14.68 -16.46 -9.93
N GLY A 94 15.20 -15.71 -10.90
CA GLY A 94 14.71 -15.67 -12.27
C GLY A 94 15.53 -14.69 -13.10
N GLU A 95 15.58 -14.92 -14.42
CA GLU A 95 16.35 -14.09 -15.34
C GLU A 95 15.57 -12.84 -15.75
N SER A 96 14.59 -13.02 -16.63
CA SER A 96 13.76 -11.93 -17.17
C SER A 96 12.49 -11.66 -16.36
N VAL A 97 12.05 -12.66 -15.57
CA VAL A 97 10.86 -12.59 -14.72
C VAL A 97 11.21 -13.21 -13.38
N LYS A 98 10.94 -12.48 -12.30
CA LYS A 98 11.14 -12.90 -10.90
C LYS A 98 9.80 -12.90 -10.18
N PRO A 99 9.20 -14.07 -9.92
CA PRO A 99 8.04 -14.16 -9.05
C PRO A 99 8.36 -13.64 -7.65
N TYR A 100 7.36 -13.13 -6.95
CA TYR A 100 7.50 -12.75 -5.55
C TYR A 100 6.22 -13.01 -4.75
N ILE A 101 6.41 -13.20 -3.45
CA ILE A 101 5.35 -13.06 -2.44
C ILE A 101 5.71 -11.92 -1.51
N GLU A 102 4.71 -11.17 -1.06
CA GLU A 102 4.90 -10.06 -0.15
C GLU A 102 3.93 -10.12 1.02
N ALA A 103 4.39 -9.67 2.20
CA ALA A 103 3.57 -9.51 3.38
C ALA A 103 4.00 -8.25 4.15
N GLY A 104 3.04 -7.51 4.68
CA GLY A 104 3.30 -6.28 5.42
C GLY A 104 2.27 -6.03 6.51
N ILE A 105 2.72 -5.39 7.57
CA ILE A 105 1.88 -4.88 8.66
C ILE A 105 2.25 -3.42 8.85
N GLY A 106 1.28 -2.53 8.66
CA GLY A 106 1.46 -1.10 8.81
C GLY A 106 0.23 -0.44 9.39
N VAL A 107 0.03 0.82 8.98
CA VAL A 107 -1.00 1.68 9.56
C VAL A 107 -1.68 2.51 8.48
N ALA A 108 -2.92 2.89 8.75
CA ALA A 108 -3.70 3.77 7.89
C ALA A 108 -4.56 4.75 8.70
N VAL A 109 -4.85 5.89 8.10
CA VAL A 109 -5.82 6.85 8.61
C VAL A 109 -6.89 7.09 7.54
N PHE A 110 -8.13 6.83 7.90
CA PHE A 110 -9.30 7.00 7.04
C PHE A 110 -9.98 8.36 7.28
N SER A 111 -10.47 8.97 6.20
CA SER A 111 -11.25 10.21 6.25
C SER A 111 -12.67 10.01 6.82
N ARG A 112 -13.15 8.76 6.86
CA ARG A 112 -14.46 8.36 7.38
C ARG A 112 -14.35 7.02 8.09
N THR A 113 -15.22 6.80 9.08
CA THR A 113 -15.26 5.55 9.86
C THR A 113 -16.38 4.61 9.45
N LYS A 114 -17.19 5.00 8.46
CA LYS A 114 -18.24 4.17 7.88
C LYS A 114 -17.98 4.06 6.38
N LEU A 115 -17.77 2.84 5.91
CA LEU A 115 -17.55 2.49 4.50
C LEU A 115 -18.63 1.47 4.13
N GLU A 116 -19.56 1.85 3.25
CA GLU A 116 -20.77 1.06 2.98
C GLU A 116 -21.50 0.65 4.27
N ASP A 117 -21.59 -0.66 4.51
CA ASP A 117 -22.23 -1.26 5.68
C ASP A 117 -21.25 -1.46 6.85
N ASN A 118 -19.93 -1.33 6.61
CA ASN A 118 -18.89 -1.50 7.62
C ASN A 118 -18.67 -0.22 8.46
N ASN A 119 -18.63 -0.39 9.78
CA ASN A 119 -18.24 0.61 10.75
C ASN A 119 -16.89 0.25 11.37
N ILE A 120 -15.82 0.84 10.84
CA ILE A 120 -14.44 0.63 11.32
C ILE A 120 -14.13 1.35 12.66
N GLY A 121 -15.12 2.04 13.24
CA GLY A 121 -15.09 2.63 14.57
C GLY A 121 -14.34 3.96 14.66
N GLN A 122 -13.05 3.96 14.34
CA GLN A 122 -12.16 5.13 14.42
C GLN A 122 -11.40 5.37 13.12
N ALA A 123 -10.74 6.51 12.99
CA ALA A 123 -10.01 6.85 11.76
C ALA A 123 -8.71 6.04 11.60
N PHE A 124 -7.99 5.81 12.70
CA PHE A 124 -6.75 5.06 12.72
C PHE A 124 -7.01 3.55 12.66
N GLN A 125 -6.36 2.86 11.73
CA GLN A 125 -6.47 1.43 11.52
C GLN A 125 -5.07 0.84 11.31
N PHE A 126 -4.89 -0.44 11.63
CA PHE A 126 -3.77 -1.23 11.12
C PHE A 126 -4.03 -1.59 9.65
N GLU A 127 -2.96 -1.75 8.87
CA GLU A 127 -3.00 -2.28 7.50
C GLU A 127 -2.27 -3.64 7.51
N ASP A 128 -2.99 -4.74 7.31
CA ASP A 128 -2.40 -6.06 7.07
C ASP A 128 -2.51 -6.38 5.59
N ARG A 129 -1.41 -6.76 4.95
CA ARG A 129 -1.40 -7.07 3.51
C ARG A 129 -0.62 -8.31 3.18
N LEU A 130 -1.13 -9.04 2.18
CA LEU A 130 -0.48 -10.18 1.55
C LEU A 130 -0.65 -10.06 0.04
N GLY A 131 0.43 -10.30 -0.71
CA GLY A 131 0.40 -10.21 -2.16
C GLY A 131 1.30 -11.23 -2.84
N PHE A 132 1.05 -11.41 -4.13
CA PHE A 132 1.86 -12.21 -5.04
C PHE A 132 1.97 -11.47 -6.37
N GLY A 133 3.14 -11.51 -6.99
CA GLY A 133 3.36 -10.84 -8.26
C GLY A 133 4.55 -11.34 -9.03
N LEU A 134 4.79 -10.67 -10.14
CA LEU A 134 5.90 -10.89 -11.04
C LEU A 134 6.64 -9.56 -11.23
N ARG A 135 7.96 -9.58 -11.02
CA ARG A 135 8.86 -8.48 -11.34
C ARG A 135 9.60 -8.80 -12.64
N PHE A 136 9.55 -7.89 -13.61
CA PHE A 136 10.17 -8.05 -14.92
C PHE A 136 11.53 -7.36 -14.98
N ALA A 137 12.35 -7.78 -15.95
CA ALA A 137 13.54 -7.04 -16.33
C ALA A 137 13.20 -5.57 -16.59
N GLY A 138 14.00 -4.66 -16.05
CA GLY A 138 13.70 -3.22 -16.05
C GLY A 138 12.94 -2.74 -14.82
N GLY A 139 12.54 -3.61 -13.89
CA GLY A 139 12.01 -3.25 -12.56
C GLY A 139 10.49 -3.07 -12.47
N HIS A 140 9.76 -3.26 -13.57
CA HIS A 140 8.31 -3.23 -13.57
C HIS A 140 7.71 -4.42 -12.82
N GLU A 141 6.57 -4.21 -12.16
CA GLU A 141 5.87 -5.27 -11.45
C GLU A 141 4.39 -5.30 -11.78
N VAL A 142 3.82 -6.50 -11.81
CA VAL A 142 2.37 -6.73 -11.77
C VAL A 142 2.06 -7.74 -10.68
N GLY A 143 1.00 -7.50 -9.91
CA GLY A 143 0.63 -8.43 -8.85
C GLY A 143 -0.81 -8.29 -8.41
N ILE A 144 -1.21 -9.21 -7.56
CA ILE A 144 -2.47 -9.17 -6.84
C ILE A 144 -2.20 -9.03 -5.34
N ARG A 145 -3.12 -8.40 -4.63
CA ARG A 145 -2.99 -8.12 -3.21
C ARG A 145 -4.32 -8.20 -2.49
N ALA A 146 -4.32 -8.83 -1.32
CA ALA A 146 -5.37 -8.70 -0.32
C ALA A 146 -4.85 -7.80 0.80
N THR A 147 -5.60 -6.75 1.12
CA THR A 147 -5.29 -5.82 2.20
C THR A 147 -6.49 -5.73 3.13
N HIS A 148 -6.30 -5.94 4.43
CA HIS A 148 -7.33 -5.79 5.46
C HIS A 148 -6.96 -4.63 6.39
N TYR A 149 -7.97 -3.86 6.78
CA TYR A 149 -7.82 -2.76 7.73
C TYR A 149 -8.75 -2.96 8.91
N SER A 150 -8.21 -2.89 10.13
CA SER A 150 -8.99 -2.95 11.37
C SER A 150 -8.26 -2.28 12.53
N ASN A 151 -8.96 -2.07 13.65
CA ASN A 151 -8.43 -1.36 14.81
C ASN A 151 -8.05 -2.30 15.97
N ALA A 152 -8.03 -3.62 15.73
CA ALA A 152 -7.72 -4.63 16.74
C ALA A 152 -8.55 -4.53 18.04
N GLY A 153 -9.77 -3.99 17.96
CA GLY A 153 -10.66 -3.82 19.12
C GLY A 153 -10.34 -2.61 20.02
N ILE A 154 -9.52 -1.65 19.55
CA ILE A 154 -9.27 -0.39 20.26
C ILE A 154 -10.55 0.46 20.36
N SER A 155 -11.42 0.38 19.36
CA SER A 155 -12.75 1.02 19.37
C SER A 155 -13.84 -0.01 19.64
N SER A 156 -14.98 0.43 20.17
CA SER A 156 -16.15 -0.44 20.43
C SER A 156 -16.78 -1.01 19.15
N ASN A 157 -16.50 -0.42 17.98
CA ASN A 157 -16.84 -0.97 16.67
C ASN A 157 -15.54 -1.31 15.93
N ASN A 158 -15.51 -2.44 15.24
CA ASN A 158 -14.34 -2.90 14.49
C ASN A 158 -14.74 -3.90 13.41
N ASP A 159 -15.62 -3.50 12.50
CA ASP A 159 -16.08 -4.40 11.43
C ASP A 159 -14.93 -4.75 10.48
N GLY A 160 -13.97 -3.83 10.35
CA GLY A 160 -12.88 -3.91 9.40
C GLY A 160 -13.31 -3.56 7.98
N VAL A 161 -12.37 -3.59 7.05
CA VAL A 161 -12.64 -3.48 5.61
C VAL A 161 -11.47 -4.06 4.82
N GLU A 162 -11.75 -4.74 3.70
CA GLU A 162 -10.73 -5.30 2.82
C GLU A 162 -10.69 -4.61 1.46
N SER A 163 -9.55 -4.69 0.79
CA SER A 163 -9.40 -4.45 -0.64
C SER A 163 -8.64 -5.62 -1.27
N TYR A 164 -9.25 -6.22 -2.29
CA TYR A 164 -8.64 -7.21 -3.17
C TYR A 164 -8.33 -6.53 -4.50
N SER A 165 -7.05 -6.35 -4.81
CA SER A 165 -6.60 -5.49 -5.91
C SER A 165 -5.64 -6.18 -6.86
N LEU A 166 -5.69 -5.77 -8.13
CA LEU A 166 -4.58 -5.86 -9.07
C LEU A 166 -3.74 -4.59 -8.94
N HIS A 167 -2.42 -4.71 -8.92
CA HIS A 167 -1.50 -3.57 -8.90
C HIS A 167 -0.43 -3.68 -9.98
N TYR A 168 0.07 -2.51 -10.38
CA TYR A 168 1.22 -2.33 -11.25
C TYR A 168 2.19 -1.33 -10.62
N THR A 169 3.47 -1.67 -10.57
CA THR A 169 4.53 -0.78 -10.07
C THR A 169 5.51 -0.47 -11.18
N LEU A 170 5.81 0.82 -11.38
CA LEU A 170 6.89 1.28 -12.24
C LEU A 170 8.06 1.79 -11.38
N PRO A 171 9.30 1.45 -11.73
CA PRO A 171 10.46 2.07 -11.09
C PRO A 171 10.60 3.52 -11.55
N LEU A 172 11.14 4.38 -10.67
CA LEU A 172 11.37 5.81 -10.91
C LEU A 172 12.85 6.15 -11.13
#